data_AF-A0A348B4M4-F1
#
_entry.id   AF-A0A348B4M4-F1
#
_cell.length_a   1.000
_cell.length_b   1.000
_cell.length_c   1.000
_cell.angle_alpha   90.00
_cell.angle_beta   90.00
_cell.angle_gamma   90.00
#
_symmetry.space_group_name_H-M   'P 1'
#
loop_
_entity.id
_entity.type
_entity.pdbx_description
1 polymer ?
#
loop_
_entity_poly.entity_id
_entity_poly.type
_entity_poly.pdbx_seq_one_letter_code
_entity_poly.pdbx_strand_id
1 'polypeptide(L)'
;MKAYSKYGIDVLFTSFMMGEAAATTVFTGAAKNAKVDQFREAFKNTAVDETRHYAFTHLVLTDAAARISDEEKRMVTKQIRAGFVFLSLITYKKPSEFWKLPPWFQEVHEQMEELAREAGLGIPTLEEKEKAWRDAVIKVGVALKRYGVRMPAIPELGVTGEEVEESGEEDVVPVF
;
A
#
# COMPACT_ATOMS: atom_id res chain seq x y z
N MET A 1 0.62 4.47 20.56
CA MET A 1 -0.46 5.00 21.44
C MET A 1 -0.80 6.49 21.22
N LYS A 2 0.04 7.32 20.57
CA LYS A 2 -0.25 8.76 20.31
C LYS A 2 -1.15 9.07 19.10
N ALA A 3 -1.31 8.15 18.14
CA ALA A 3 -2.07 8.40 16.92
C ALA A 3 -3.59 8.43 17.14
N TYR A 4 -4.12 7.51 17.96
CA TYR A 4 -5.55 7.44 18.32
C TYR A 4 -6.08 8.67 19.06
N SER A 5 -5.22 9.42 19.75
CA SER A 5 -5.59 10.69 20.40
C SER A 5 -5.58 11.89 19.45
N LYS A 6 -4.96 11.75 18.26
CA LYS A 6 -4.77 12.85 17.29
C LYS A 6 -5.68 12.71 16.06
N TYR A 7 -6.00 11.49 15.66
CA TYR A 7 -6.78 11.22 14.44
C TYR A 7 -8.01 10.37 14.76
N GLY A 8 -9.12 10.66 14.08
CA GLY A 8 -10.31 9.83 14.12
C GLY A 8 -10.04 8.41 13.60
N ILE A 9 -10.85 7.45 14.06
CA ILE A 9 -10.73 6.04 13.65
C ILE A 9 -10.78 5.88 12.13
N ASP A 10 -11.57 6.71 11.46
CA ASP A 10 -11.78 6.73 10.00
C ASP A 10 -10.49 7.02 9.23
N VAL A 11 -9.71 8.00 9.70
CA VAL A 11 -8.42 8.36 9.11
C VAL A 11 -7.40 7.24 9.32
N LEU A 12 -7.34 6.70 10.54
CA LEU A 12 -6.41 5.61 10.89
C LEU A 12 -6.69 4.34 10.07
N PHE A 13 -7.97 3.98 9.92
CA PHE A 13 -8.37 2.80 9.16
C PHE A 13 -8.17 2.96 7.66
N THR A 14 -8.10 4.19 7.14
CA THR A 14 -7.75 4.39 5.73
C THR A 14 -6.25 4.18 5.48
N SER A 15 -5.38 4.63 6.39
CA SER A 15 -3.95 4.29 6.34
C SER A 15 -3.72 2.79 6.48
N PHE A 16 -4.45 2.14 7.40
CA PHE A 16 -4.43 0.69 7.56
C PHE A 16 -4.91 -0.04 6.30
N MET A 17 -6.00 0.42 5.66
CA MET A 17 -6.50 -0.12 4.39
C MET A 17 -5.43 -0.12 3.28
N MET A 18 -4.59 0.91 3.19
CA MET A 18 -3.47 0.96 2.25
C MET A 18 -2.39 -0.08 2.57
N GLY A 19 -2.06 -0.25 3.86
CA GLY A 19 -1.16 -1.30 4.33
C GLY A 19 -1.67 -2.70 3.97
N GLU A 20 -2.95 -2.96 4.24
CA GLU A 20 -3.61 -4.24 3.93
C GLU A 20 -3.68 -4.51 2.42
N ALA A 21 -3.90 -3.47 1.60
CA ALA A 21 -3.84 -3.58 0.15
C ALA A 21 -2.42 -3.94 -0.33
N ALA A 22 -1.38 -3.36 0.27
CA ALA A 22 0.02 -3.67 -0.03
C ALA A 22 0.37 -5.11 0.37
N ALA A 23 0.05 -5.51 1.60
CA ALA A 23 0.32 -6.85 2.11
C ALA A 23 -0.40 -7.92 1.27
N THR A 24 -1.68 -7.71 0.96
CA THR A 24 -2.44 -8.60 0.06
C THR A 24 -1.76 -8.73 -1.30
N THR A 25 -1.29 -7.62 -1.89
CA THR A 25 -0.57 -7.62 -3.18
C THR A 25 0.74 -8.41 -3.09
N VAL A 26 1.54 -8.17 -2.06
CA VAL A 26 2.83 -8.85 -1.86
C VAL A 26 2.63 -10.35 -1.71
N PHE A 27 1.77 -10.77 -0.78
CA PHE A 27 1.59 -12.20 -0.49
C PHE A 27 0.87 -12.95 -1.60
N THR A 28 -0.08 -12.32 -2.30
CA THR A 28 -0.72 -12.95 -3.47
C THR A 28 0.28 -13.13 -4.62
N GLY A 29 1.10 -12.11 -4.89
CA GLY A 29 2.18 -12.18 -5.89
C GLY A 29 3.23 -13.24 -5.51
N ALA A 30 3.61 -13.28 -4.23
CA ALA A 30 4.57 -14.24 -3.71
C ALA A 30 4.06 -15.68 -3.79
N ALA A 31 2.80 -15.92 -3.41
CA ALA A 31 2.15 -17.21 -3.54
C ALA A 31 2.09 -17.70 -4.99
N LYS A 32 1.79 -16.81 -5.95
CA LYS A 32 1.72 -17.16 -7.37
C LYS A 32 3.09 -17.58 -7.92
N ASN A 33 4.16 -16.92 -7.49
CA ASN A 33 5.50 -17.07 -8.06
C ASN A 33 6.40 -18.05 -7.30
N ALA A 34 6.06 -18.43 -6.06
CA ALA A 34 6.87 -19.34 -5.26
C ALA A 34 6.96 -20.73 -5.93
N LYS A 35 8.18 -21.22 -6.11
CA LYS A 35 8.47 -22.58 -6.62
C LYS A 35 8.58 -23.60 -5.49
N VAL A 36 8.95 -23.15 -4.29
CA VAL A 36 9.01 -23.95 -3.07
C VAL A 36 7.62 -24.06 -2.45
N ASP A 37 7.12 -25.27 -2.26
CA ASP A 37 5.73 -25.53 -1.84
C ASP A 37 5.41 -24.94 -0.46
N GLN A 38 6.36 -25.00 0.48
CA GLN A 38 6.19 -24.46 1.83
C GLN A 38 6.02 -22.94 1.81
N PHE A 39 6.80 -22.23 0.98
CA PHE A 39 6.65 -20.79 0.79
C PHE A 39 5.32 -20.47 0.12
N ARG A 40 4.94 -21.23 -0.91
CA ARG A 40 3.66 -21.05 -1.60
C ARG A 40 2.49 -21.18 -0.63
N GLU A 41 2.49 -22.21 0.21
CA GLU A 41 1.43 -22.44 1.20
C GLU A 41 1.40 -21.33 2.26
N ALA A 42 2.56 -20.95 2.81
CA ALA A 42 2.67 -19.86 3.77
C ALA A 42 2.10 -18.55 3.20
N PHE A 43 2.54 -18.15 2.01
CA PHE A 43 2.06 -16.92 1.35
C PHE A 43 0.57 -16.96 1.02
N LYS A 44 0.04 -18.13 0.61
CA LYS A 44 -1.41 -18.28 0.39
C LYS A 44 -2.18 -18.04 1.68
N ASN A 45 -1.78 -18.66 2.78
CA ASN A 45 -2.46 -18.51 4.06
C ASN A 45 -2.39 -17.06 4.56
N THR A 46 -1.22 -16.42 4.48
CA THR A 46 -1.08 -15.00 4.82
C THR A 46 -1.95 -14.12 3.92
N ALA A 47 -1.99 -14.35 2.61
CA ALA A 47 -2.85 -13.57 1.72
C ALA A 47 -4.35 -13.69 2.05
N VAL A 48 -4.80 -14.84 2.54
CA VAL A 48 -6.18 -15.00 3.03
C VAL A 48 -6.41 -14.13 4.27
N ASP A 49 -5.45 -14.06 5.17
CA ASP A 49 -5.53 -13.25 6.39
C ASP A 49 -5.58 -11.74 6.05
N GLU A 50 -4.68 -11.26 5.19
CA GLU A 50 -4.69 -9.85 4.78
C GLU A 50 -5.95 -9.49 3.98
N THR A 51 -6.52 -10.43 3.22
CA THR A 51 -7.81 -10.21 2.56
C THR A 51 -8.94 -10.00 3.58
N ARG A 52 -8.90 -10.70 4.73
CA ARG A 52 -9.88 -10.51 5.82
C ARG A 52 -9.65 -9.18 6.53
N HIS A 53 -8.41 -8.80 6.81
CA HIS A 53 -8.07 -7.49 7.38
C HIS A 53 -8.52 -6.36 6.46
N TYR A 54 -8.22 -6.47 5.16
CA TYR A 54 -8.70 -5.54 4.15
C TYR A 54 -10.23 -5.43 4.17
N ALA A 55 -10.95 -6.55 4.13
CA ALA A 55 -12.42 -6.54 4.21
C ALA A 55 -12.94 -5.88 5.51
N PHE A 56 -12.26 -6.09 6.64
CA PHE A 56 -12.59 -5.45 7.90
C PHE A 56 -12.43 -3.92 7.82
N THR A 57 -11.40 -3.41 7.14
CA THR A 57 -11.23 -1.96 6.94
C THR A 57 -12.40 -1.35 6.16
N HIS A 58 -12.96 -2.05 5.16
CA HIS A 58 -14.14 -1.59 4.43
C HIS A 58 -15.37 -1.49 5.33
N LEU A 59 -15.56 -2.47 6.23
CA LEU A 59 -16.68 -2.48 7.17
C LEU A 59 -16.61 -1.28 8.12
N VAL A 60 -15.44 -1.04 8.72
CA VAL A 60 -15.23 0.10 9.63
C VAL A 60 -15.43 1.43 8.90
N LEU A 61 -14.87 1.57 7.69
CA LEU A 61 -15.03 2.80 6.91
C LEU A 61 -16.47 3.04 6.43
N THR A 62 -17.27 1.98 6.24
CA THR A 62 -18.68 2.14 5.85
C THR A 62 -19.51 2.78 6.97
N ASP A 63 -19.29 2.37 8.22
CA ASP A 63 -19.99 2.95 9.39
C ASP A 63 -19.56 4.40 9.65
N ALA A 64 -18.25 4.64 9.48
CA ALA A 64 -17.59 5.93 9.59
C ALA A 64 -18.01 6.96 8.53
N ALA A 65 -18.32 6.51 7.32
CA ALA A 65 -18.49 7.36 6.13
C ALA A 65 -19.54 8.46 6.27
N ALA A 66 -20.54 8.28 7.13
CA ALA A 66 -21.57 9.29 7.39
C ALA A 66 -21.05 10.50 8.19
N ARG A 67 -19.87 10.39 8.81
CA ARG A 67 -19.35 11.35 9.80
C ARG A 67 -18.06 12.04 9.36
N ILE A 68 -17.43 11.59 8.28
CA ILE A 68 -16.16 12.15 7.81
C ILE A 68 -16.35 13.56 7.22
N SER A 69 -15.68 14.53 7.83
CA SER A 69 -15.68 15.92 7.38
C SER A 69 -14.88 16.10 6.09
N ASP A 70 -15.08 17.22 5.39
CA ASP A 70 -14.31 17.50 4.16
C ASP A 70 -12.81 17.72 4.44
N GLU A 71 -12.45 18.15 5.64
CA GLU A 71 -11.06 18.23 6.08
C GLU A 71 -10.43 16.85 6.24
N GLU A 72 -11.13 15.92 6.90
CA GLU A 72 -10.67 14.54 7.04
C GLU A 72 -10.59 13.83 5.69
N LYS A 73 -11.50 14.10 4.75
CA LYS A 73 -11.40 13.57 3.38
C LYS A 73 -10.12 14.03 2.68
N ARG A 74 -9.76 15.31 2.78
CA ARG A 74 -8.50 15.83 2.23
C ARG A 74 -7.28 15.20 2.91
N MET A 75 -7.34 15.03 4.23
CA MET A 75 -6.30 14.34 4.99
C MET A 75 -6.13 12.91 4.48
N VAL A 76 -7.22 12.17 4.29
CA VAL A 76 -7.20 10.82 3.73
C VAL A 76 -6.59 10.80 2.33
N THR A 77 -6.95 11.73 1.44
CA THR A 77 -6.32 11.85 0.12
C THR A 77 -4.80 12.01 0.22
N LYS A 78 -4.32 12.86 1.15
CA LYS A 78 -2.89 13.00 1.44
C LYS A 78 -2.27 11.72 1.99
N GLN A 79 -2.96 11.03 2.91
CA GLN A 79 -2.49 9.74 3.47
C GLN A 79 -2.36 8.65 2.41
N ILE A 80 -3.24 8.60 1.40
CA ILE A 80 -3.12 7.63 0.30
C ILE A 80 -1.84 7.89 -0.50
N ARG A 81 -1.52 9.16 -0.79
CA ARG A 81 -0.26 9.50 -1.49
C ARG A 81 0.95 9.15 -0.64
N ALA A 82 0.94 9.55 0.63
CA ALA A 82 2.02 9.27 1.57
C ALA A 82 2.21 7.75 1.74
N GLY A 83 1.11 6.99 1.87
CA GLY A 83 1.11 5.54 1.95
C GLY A 83 1.62 4.87 0.66
N PHE A 84 1.25 5.39 -0.51
CA PHE A 84 1.82 4.94 -1.79
C PHE A 84 3.35 5.10 -1.79
N VAL A 85 3.85 6.28 -1.44
CA VAL A 85 5.29 6.58 -1.39
C VAL A 85 5.99 5.65 -0.39
N PHE A 86 5.47 5.55 0.83
CA PHE A 86 6.04 4.71 1.89
C PHE A 86 6.11 3.23 1.47
N LEU A 87 4.99 2.67 1.01
CA LEU A 87 4.86 1.23 0.72
C LEU A 87 5.53 0.82 -0.60
N SER A 88 5.75 1.75 -1.53
CA SER A 88 6.36 1.45 -2.84
C SER A 88 7.76 0.88 -2.76
N LEU A 89 8.51 1.13 -1.67
CA LEU A 89 9.81 0.48 -1.44
C LEU A 89 9.70 -1.06 -1.40
N ILE A 90 8.57 -1.59 -0.91
CA ILE A 90 8.35 -3.03 -0.79
C ILE A 90 7.49 -3.55 -1.96
N THR A 91 6.52 -2.76 -2.42
CA THR A 91 5.53 -3.21 -3.41
C THR A 91 5.94 -2.96 -4.85
N TYR A 92 6.81 -1.99 -5.14
CA TYR A 92 7.12 -1.55 -6.51
C TYR A 92 8.56 -1.06 -6.69
N LYS A 93 8.81 0.24 -6.53
CA LYS A 93 10.12 0.89 -6.67
C LYS A 93 10.32 1.91 -5.56
N LYS A 94 11.58 2.14 -5.21
CA LYS A 94 11.99 3.25 -4.35
C LYS A 94 11.51 4.59 -4.95
N PRO A 95 10.66 5.36 -4.25
CA PRO A 95 10.43 6.76 -4.62
C PRO A 95 11.71 7.58 -4.47
N SER A 96 11.87 8.63 -5.25
CA SER A 96 13.11 9.43 -5.31
C SER A 96 13.49 10.04 -3.96
N GLU A 97 12.53 10.53 -3.17
CA GLU A 97 12.83 11.53 -2.11
C GLU A 97 12.45 11.13 -0.68
N PHE A 98 11.60 10.12 -0.48
CA PHE A 98 11.12 9.76 0.85
C PHE A 98 12.16 9.01 1.69
N TRP A 99 12.75 7.95 1.13
CA TRP A 99 13.68 7.09 1.85
C TRP A 99 15.13 7.57 1.70
N LYS A 100 15.78 7.88 2.83
CA LYS A 100 17.22 8.18 2.89
C LYS A 100 18.04 6.89 2.88
N LEU A 101 18.24 6.34 1.69
CA LEU A 101 18.97 5.07 1.50
C LEU A 101 20.39 5.30 0.97
N PRO A 102 21.33 4.39 1.24
CA PRO A 102 22.67 4.44 0.66
C PRO A 102 22.65 4.44 -0.88
N PRO A 103 23.66 5.04 -1.56
CA PRO A 103 23.72 5.11 -3.03
C PRO A 103 23.69 3.74 -3.72
N TRP A 104 24.20 2.70 -3.06
CA TRP A 104 24.26 1.33 -3.57
C TRP A 104 22.98 0.51 -3.31
N PHE A 105 21.99 1.07 -2.61
CA PHE A 105 20.79 0.31 -2.21
C PHE A 105 20.06 -0.29 -3.41
N GLN A 106 19.82 0.51 -4.46
CA GLN A 106 19.01 0.06 -5.60
C GLN A 106 19.67 -1.12 -6.32
N GLU A 107 20.97 -1.01 -6.59
CA GLU A 107 21.75 -2.06 -7.26
C GLU A 107 21.73 -3.36 -6.44
N VAL A 108 22.02 -3.28 -5.14
CA VAL A 108 22.04 -4.45 -4.26
C VAL A 108 20.65 -5.06 -4.12
N HIS A 109 19.62 -4.23 -3.97
CA HIS A 109 18.24 -4.67 -3.83
C HIS A 109 17.79 -5.45 -5.08
N GLU A 110 18.01 -4.90 -6.27
CA GLU A 110 17.65 -5.57 -7.53
C GLU A 110 18.39 -6.91 -7.71
N GLN A 111 19.69 -6.96 -7.38
CA GLN A 111 20.46 -8.21 -7.42
C GLN A 111 19.92 -9.25 -6.43
N MET A 112 19.56 -8.83 -5.20
CA MET A 112 18.98 -9.73 -4.20
C MET A 112 17.61 -10.25 -4.63
N GLU A 113 16.79 -9.40 -5.25
CA GLU A 113 15.48 -9.81 -5.76
C GLU A 113 15.59 -10.81 -6.90
N GLU A 114 16.57 -10.65 -7.80
CA GLU A 114 16.84 -11.62 -8.85
C GLU A 114 17.24 -12.98 -8.27
N LEU A 115 18.22 -13.00 -7.36
CA LEU A 115 18.67 -14.23 -6.70
C LEU A 115 17.54 -14.94 -5.95
N ALA A 116 16.71 -14.18 -5.23
CA ALA A 116 15.55 -14.73 -4.52
C ALA A 116 14.48 -15.28 -5.48
N ARG A 117 14.27 -14.63 -6.63
CA ARG A 117 13.36 -15.11 -7.68
C ARG A 117 13.87 -16.39 -8.33
N GLU A 118 15.15 -16.46 -8.67
CA GLU A 118 15.80 -17.64 -9.22
C GLU A 118 15.72 -18.83 -8.27
N ALA A 119 15.99 -18.59 -6.97
CA ALA A 119 15.86 -19.56 -5.89
C ALA A 119 14.40 -20.02 -5.63
N GLY A 120 13.41 -19.38 -6.27
CA GLY A 120 12.02 -19.79 -6.18
C GLY A 120 11.30 -19.32 -4.92
N LEU A 121 11.79 -18.24 -4.28
CA LEU A 121 11.21 -17.63 -3.08
C LEU A 121 9.97 -16.77 -3.36
N GLY A 122 9.52 -16.74 -4.62
CA GLY A 122 8.27 -16.09 -5.01
C GLY A 122 8.36 -14.60 -5.30
N ILE A 123 9.55 -14.03 -5.42
CA ILE A 123 9.67 -12.60 -5.75
C ILE A 123 9.12 -12.33 -7.17
N PRO A 124 8.08 -11.50 -7.33
CA PRO A 124 7.53 -11.15 -8.65
C PRO A 124 8.52 -10.30 -9.46
N THR A 125 8.30 -10.24 -10.79
CA THR A 125 9.05 -9.30 -11.64
C THR A 125 8.61 -7.86 -11.37
N LEU A 126 9.43 -6.90 -11.79
CA LEU A 126 9.10 -5.48 -11.64
C LEU A 126 7.79 -5.09 -12.35
N GLU A 127 7.54 -5.66 -13.53
CA GLU A 127 6.30 -5.43 -14.29
C GLU A 127 5.08 -5.99 -13.55
N GLU A 128 5.21 -7.19 -12.98
CA GLU A 128 4.14 -7.80 -12.17
C GLU A 128 3.86 -6.95 -10.91
N LYS A 129 4.91 -6.46 -10.25
CA LYS A 129 4.81 -5.54 -9.11
C LYS A 129 4.08 -4.26 -9.46
N GLU A 130 4.50 -3.59 -10.55
CA GLU A 130 3.89 -2.33 -11.00
C GLU A 130 2.40 -2.52 -11.27
N LYS A 131 2.05 -3.57 -12.02
CA LYS A 131 0.67 -3.87 -12.36
C LYS A 131 -0.14 -4.16 -11.09
N ALA A 132 0.35 -5.04 -10.21
CA ALA A 132 -0.37 -5.42 -9.01
C ALA A 132 -0.53 -4.24 -8.04
N TRP A 133 0.48 -3.38 -7.94
CA TRP A 133 0.42 -2.20 -7.09
C TRP A 133 -0.54 -1.13 -7.63
N ARG A 134 -0.54 -0.90 -8.95
CA ARG A 134 -1.55 -0.08 -9.63
C ARG A 134 -2.96 -0.57 -9.39
N ASP A 135 -3.21 -1.87 -9.60
CA ASP A 135 -4.52 -2.47 -9.40
C ASP A 135 -4.99 -2.31 -7.94
N ALA A 136 -4.09 -2.47 -6.96
CA ALA A 136 -4.39 -2.31 -5.54
C ALA A 136 -4.72 -0.86 -5.15
N VAL A 137 -3.92 0.10 -5.60
CA VAL A 137 -4.15 1.54 -5.36
C VAL A 137 -5.48 1.98 -5.98
N ILE A 138 -5.78 1.55 -7.22
CA ILE A 138 -7.07 1.84 -7.87
C ILE A 138 -8.22 1.22 -7.07
N LYS A 139 -8.07 -0.01 -6.57
CA LYS A 139 -9.10 -0.67 -5.75
C LYS A 139 -9.39 0.09 -4.46
N VAL A 140 -8.36 0.61 -3.78
CA VAL A 140 -8.53 1.51 -2.63
C VAL A 140 -9.29 2.77 -3.05
N GLY A 141 -8.93 3.39 -4.17
CA GLY A 141 -9.64 4.55 -4.67
C GLY A 141 -11.11 4.32 -4.99
N VAL A 142 -11.45 3.19 -5.61
CA VAL A 142 -12.84 2.80 -5.87
C VAL A 142 -13.62 2.60 -4.57
N ALA A 143 -12.99 2.05 -3.54
CA ALA A 143 -13.59 1.91 -2.22
C ALA A 143 -13.92 3.27 -1.61
N LEU A 144 -12.94 4.16 -1.62
CA LEU A 144 -13.02 5.47 -0.98
C LEU A 144 -13.90 6.47 -1.75
N LYS A 145 -14.08 6.27 -3.06
CA LYS A 145 -15.01 7.07 -3.88
C LYS A 145 -16.44 7.06 -3.33
N ARG A 146 -16.88 5.96 -2.72
CA ARG A 146 -18.20 5.84 -2.08
C ARG A 146 -18.37 6.81 -0.90
N TYR A 147 -17.27 7.27 -0.33
CA TYR A 147 -17.21 8.17 0.82
C TYR A 147 -16.92 9.62 0.40
N GLY A 148 -16.91 9.91 -0.90
CA GLY A 148 -16.60 11.24 -1.43
C GLY A 148 -15.13 11.64 -1.29
N VAL A 149 -14.24 10.71 -0.96
CA VAL A 149 -12.79 10.94 -0.93
C VAL A 149 -12.28 10.91 -2.37
N ARG A 150 -11.51 11.93 -2.74
CA ARG A 150 -10.84 11.99 -4.04
C ARG A 150 -9.53 11.22 -3.98
N MET A 151 -9.20 10.52 -5.06
CA MET A 151 -7.88 9.88 -5.17
C MET A 151 -6.81 10.92 -5.46
N PRO A 152 -5.61 10.80 -4.86
CA PRO A 152 -4.49 11.63 -5.27
C PRO A 152 -3.98 11.19 -6.65
N ALA A 153 -3.32 12.10 -7.37
CA ALA A 153 -2.53 11.75 -8.53
C ALA A 153 -1.34 10.86 -8.11
N ILE A 154 -1.10 9.78 -8.85
CA ILE A 154 0.06 8.88 -8.69
C ILE A 154 0.65 8.65 -10.10
N PRO A 155 1.40 9.63 -10.62
CA PRO A 155 1.94 9.58 -11.98
C PRO A 155 2.90 8.41 -12.21
N GLU A 156 3.59 7.94 -11.15
CA GLU A 156 4.50 6.78 -11.22
C GLU A 156 3.80 5.47 -11.60
N LEU A 157 2.48 5.41 -11.40
CA LEU A 157 1.61 4.31 -11.82
C LEU A 157 0.60 4.73 -12.88
N GLY A 158 0.70 5.94 -13.45
CA GLY A 158 -0.24 6.48 -14.43
C GLY A 158 -1.67 6.67 -13.89
N VAL A 159 -1.84 6.87 -12.58
CA VAL A 159 -3.14 7.12 -11.96
C VAL A 159 -3.39 8.63 -11.89
N THR A 160 -4.48 9.08 -12.50
CA THR A 160 -4.90 10.49 -12.46
C THR A 160 -5.72 10.78 -11.19
N GLY A 161 -5.62 11.99 -10.66
CA GLY A 161 -6.28 12.36 -9.41
C GLY A 161 -6.05 13.82 -8.99
N GLU A 162 -6.35 14.11 -7.73
CA GLU A 162 -6.07 15.39 -7.09
C GLU A 162 -4.56 15.54 -6.86
N GLU A 163 -3.99 16.65 -7.31
CA GLU A 163 -2.61 17.00 -6.96
C GLU A 163 -2.54 17.30 -5.47
N VAL A 164 -1.62 16.62 -4.79
CA VAL A 164 -1.35 16.82 -3.37
C VAL A 164 0.11 17.22 -3.22
N GLU A 165 0.38 18.10 -2.26
CA GLU A 165 1.75 18.48 -1.92
C GLU A 165 2.59 17.24 -1.59
N GLU A 166 3.89 17.31 -1.92
CA GLU A 166 4.83 16.24 -1.63
C GLU A 166 4.76 15.86 -0.15
N SER A 167 4.56 14.56 0.10
CA SER A 167 4.34 14.04 1.44
C SER A 167 5.67 13.61 2.06
N GLY A 168 6.03 14.22 3.18
CA GLY A 168 7.23 13.85 3.97
C GLY A 168 6.96 12.72 4.96
N GLU A 169 8.00 12.25 5.67
CA GLU A 169 7.86 11.24 6.75
C GLU A 169 6.83 11.64 7.80
N GLU A 170 6.76 12.94 8.12
CA GLU A 170 5.86 13.51 9.13
C GLU A 170 4.38 13.54 8.71
N ASP A 171 4.11 13.36 7.42
CA ASP A 171 2.76 13.23 6.88
C ASP A 171 2.27 11.79 6.87
N VAL A 172 3.14 10.79 7.09
CA VAL A 172 2.71 9.39 7.18
C VAL A 172 2.14 9.15 8.58
N VAL A 173 0.91 8.66 8.64
CA VAL A 173 0.35 8.08 9.87
C VAL A 173 0.54 6.56 9.80
N PRO A 174 1.65 6.00 10.33
CA PRO A 174 1.84 4.56 10.35
C PRO A 174 0.89 3.93 11.37
N VAL A 175 -0.09 3.22 10.85
CA VAL A 175 -1.02 2.39 11.63
C VAL A 175 -0.84 0.97 11.11
N PHE A 176 0.28 0.36 11.46
CA PHE A 176 0.63 -1.02 11.13
C PHE A 176 1.10 -1.70 12.42
#